data_AF-A0A379FFT8-F1
#
_entry.id   AF-A0A379FFT8-F1
#
_cell.length_a   1.000
_cell.length_b   1.000
_cell.length_c   1.000
_cell.angle_alpha   90.00
_cell.angle_beta   90.00
_cell.angle_gamma   90.00
#
_symmetry.space_group_name_H-M   'P 1'
#
loop_
_entity.id
_entity.type
_entity.pdbx_description
1 polymer ?
#
loop_
_entity_poly.entity_id
_entity_poly.type
_entity_poly.pdbx_seq_one_letter_code
_entity_poly.pdbx_strand_id
1 'polypeptide(L)'
;MQSVARNLSQFEHAFSLLIIDECHRISLSEDSQYQQVIKQLQTINPQLRILGLTATPYRLPTGWIYQYHYHGMVKGDDNCFFRDCIYELPLRYMISHHFLVPPTRLDMPILQYDFSQVRTSQNGIFNQEDLNREVKKQQRITPHIVSQIIEYGEQRRGVMIFAATVEHATEIFTLLPQGQAALVSAETPSSERDALISQFKQQQLRYMVNVAVLTTGFDAPHVDLIAILRPTESVSLYQQIVGRGLRLFAGKTECLILDYAGNPHDLYLPEVGSKKPNPNSKPVQVFCPLCQFANTFWGIVDADGDIIEHYGRRCQGWELDEQGQKKQCDYRFRFKLCPHCNEENDIAARRCVHCNEILVDPDDMLKAALKLKGALILRCGGMQLLSGQDEKGEWLKINYYDEEGTSVSERFRLKTPAQRKVFELKFLREHQRAPGVPFVWHNAQDIINQFDLLRYPDFIVAQKNKKDGFWQIRNKLFDYHGRFRKADTLY
;
A
#
# COMPACT_ATOMS: atom_id res chain seq x y z
N MET A 1 26.86 11.68 -6.93
CA MET A 1 27.36 10.42 -6.34
C MET A 1 28.56 9.83 -7.03
N GLN A 2 28.48 9.34 -8.28
CA GLN A 2 29.63 8.72 -8.95
C GLN A 2 30.87 9.64 -9.00
N SER A 3 30.68 10.94 -9.24
CA SER A 3 31.78 11.92 -9.19
C SER A 3 32.39 12.04 -7.79
N VAL A 4 31.56 12.12 -6.74
CA VAL A 4 32.02 12.21 -5.34
C VAL A 4 32.78 10.95 -4.94
N ALA A 5 32.22 9.77 -5.23
CA ALA A 5 32.84 8.48 -4.95
C ALA A 5 34.21 8.29 -5.64
N ARG A 6 34.42 8.90 -6.80
CA ARG A 6 35.71 8.86 -7.52
C ARG A 6 36.73 9.88 -7.02
N ASN A 7 36.30 10.92 -6.32
CA ASN A 7 37.13 12.03 -5.86
C ASN A 7 37.17 12.13 -4.33
N LEU A 8 37.01 11.00 -3.64
CA LEU A 8 36.89 10.92 -2.19
C LEU A 8 38.06 11.55 -1.41
N SER A 9 39.28 11.53 -1.96
CA SER A 9 40.46 12.19 -1.39
C SER A 9 40.38 13.72 -1.39
N GLN A 10 39.46 14.32 -2.16
CA GLN A 10 39.21 15.77 -2.14
C GLN A 10 38.25 16.18 -1.01
N PHE A 11 37.64 15.21 -0.31
CA PHE A 11 36.66 15.43 0.76
C PHE A 11 37.24 15.14 2.14
N GLU A 12 38.50 15.51 2.38
CA GLU A 12 39.21 15.34 3.65
C GLU A 12 38.97 16.47 4.67
N HIS A 13 38.21 17.49 4.27
CA HIS A 13 37.87 18.63 5.13
C HIS A 13 36.76 18.29 6.13
N ALA A 14 36.64 19.13 7.17
CA ALA A 14 35.62 18.97 8.18
C ALA A 14 34.22 19.28 7.62
N PHE A 15 33.30 18.33 7.74
CA PHE A 15 31.89 18.45 7.39
C PHE A 15 31.02 18.19 8.63
N SER A 16 30.09 19.10 8.91
CA SER A 16 29.10 18.94 9.99
C SER A 16 27.78 18.31 9.53
N LEU A 17 27.42 18.51 8.25
CA LEU A 17 26.14 18.09 7.69
C LEU A 17 26.33 17.55 6.25
N LEU A 18 25.77 16.37 6.01
CA LEU A 18 25.58 15.78 4.68
C LEU A 18 24.09 15.83 4.32
N ILE A 19 23.75 16.61 3.30
CA ILE A 19 22.39 16.63 2.75
C ILE A 19 22.34 15.71 1.53
N ILE A 20 21.40 14.77 1.53
CA ILE A 20 21.17 13.85 0.43
C ILE A 20 19.82 14.19 -0.21
N ASP A 21 19.86 14.81 -1.38
CA ASP A 21 18.66 15.03 -2.20
C ASP A 21 18.23 13.74 -2.91
N GLU A 22 16.93 13.60 -3.13
CA GLU A 22 16.27 12.39 -3.65
C GLU A 22 16.73 11.11 -2.90
N CYS A 23 16.77 11.18 -1.57
CA CYS A 23 17.36 10.16 -0.70
C CYS A 23 16.69 8.78 -0.80
N HIS A 24 15.50 8.70 -1.40
CA HIS A 24 14.84 7.44 -1.75
C HIS A 24 15.59 6.60 -2.81
N ARG A 25 16.64 7.16 -3.43
CA ARG A 25 17.55 6.46 -4.34
C ARG A 25 18.68 5.73 -3.63
N ILE A 26 18.83 5.91 -2.31
CA ILE A 26 19.82 5.19 -1.52
C ILE A 26 19.47 3.70 -1.54
N SER A 27 20.45 2.86 -1.87
CA SER A 27 20.32 1.41 -1.73
C SER A 27 20.69 0.99 -0.31
N LEU A 28 19.92 0.05 0.25
CA LEU A 28 20.23 -0.57 1.54
C LEU A 28 21.43 -1.53 1.47
N SER A 29 21.92 -1.86 0.27
CA SER A 29 23.11 -2.69 0.09
C SER A 29 24.36 -2.01 0.67
N GLU A 30 25.12 -2.75 1.49
CA GLU A 30 26.35 -2.25 2.13
C GLU A 30 27.43 -1.83 1.12
N ASP A 31 27.44 -2.43 -0.07
CA ASP A 31 28.37 -2.14 -1.17
C ASP A 31 27.94 -0.95 -2.05
N SER A 32 26.88 -0.23 -1.66
CA SER A 32 26.43 0.92 -2.46
C SER A 32 27.43 2.07 -2.41
N GLN A 33 27.54 2.81 -3.52
CA GLN A 33 28.36 4.02 -3.60
C GLN A 33 27.97 5.07 -2.54
N TYR A 34 26.70 5.10 -2.13
CA TYR A 34 26.24 5.96 -1.04
C TYR A 34 26.86 5.55 0.29
N GLN A 35 26.78 4.27 0.66
CA GLN A 35 27.35 3.75 1.90
C GLN A 35 28.86 3.98 1.99
N GLN A 36 29.59 3.79 0.88
CA GLN A 36 31.04 4.05 0.84
C GLN A 36 31.38 5.52 1.13
N VAL A 37 30.70 6.45 0.46
CA VAL A 37 30.90 7.89 0.66
C VAL A 37 30.55 8.28 2.10
N ILE A 38 29.44 7.78 2.63
CA ILE A 38 28.97 8.09 3.99
C ILE A 38 29.96 7.57 5.04
N LYS A 39 30.42 6.31 4.92
CA LYS A 39 31.40 5.70 5.83
C LYS A 39 32.71 6.49 5.86
N GLN A 40 33.20 6.93 4.71
CA GLN A 40 34.43 7.73 4.65
C GLN A 40 34.24 9.11 5.28
N LEU A 41 33.16 9.82 4.95
CA LEU A 41 32.87 11.12 5.55
C LEU A 41 32.71 11.00 7.08
N GLN A 42 32.12 9.91 7.59
CA GLN A 42 32.00 9.64 9.01
C GLN A 42 33.33 9.29 9.68
N THR A 43 34.27 8.68 8.95
CA THR A 43 35.62 8.39 9.47
C THR A 43 36.38 9.69 9.75
N ILE A 44 36.24 10.68 8.87
CA ILE A 44 36.84 12.01 9.05
C ILE A 44 36.01 12.85 10.04
N ASN A 45 34.69 12.68 10.03
CA ASN A 45 33.74 13.49 10.80
C ASN A 45 32.83 12.60 11.68
N PRO A 46 33.29 12.18 12.87
CA PRO A 46 32.50 11.29 13.74
C PRO A 46 31.15 11.88 14.19
N GLN A 47 31.02 13.20 14.19
CA GLN A 47 29.78 13.91 14.56
C GLN A 47 28.91 14.31 13.35
N LEU A 48 29.23 13.82 12.15
CA LEU A 48 28.49 14.13 10.92
C LEU A 48 26.99 13.85 11.09
N ARG A 49 26.17 14.86 10.78
CA ARG A 49 24.72 14.71 10.68
C ARG A 49 24.33 14.45 9.23
N ILE A 50 23.32 13.62 9.02
CA ILE A 50 22.82 13.26 7.69
C ILE A 50 21.36 13.68 7.61
N LEU A 51 21.01 14.48 6.59
CA LEU A 51 19.66 14.93 6.31
C LEU A 51 19.24 14.43 4.91
N GLY A 52 18.17 13.65 4.84
CA GLY A 52 17.58 13.21 3.58
C GLY A 52 16.43 14.11 3.15
N LEU A 53 16.38 14.45 1.86
CA LEU A 53 15.24 15.13 1.23
C LEU A 53 14.63 14.18 0.18
N THR A 54 13.31 14.04 0.18
CA THR A 54 12.61 13.22 -0.82
C THR A 54 11.16 13.66 -0.94
N ALA A 55 10.64 13.67 -2.17
CA ALA A 55 9.21 13.78 -2.43
C ALA A 55 8.48 12.42 -2.36
N THR A 56 9.23 11.31 -2.34
CA THR A 56 8.68 9.95 -2.26
C THR A 56 9.41 9.14 -1.22
N PRO A 57 8.93 9.17 0.03
CA PRO A 57 9.51 8.36 1.09
C PRO A 57 9.20 6.86 0.96
N TYR A 58 8.18 6.48 0.18
CA TYR A 58 7.79 5.10 -0.07
C TYR A 58 8.01 4.70 -1.54
N ARG A 59 8.62 3.54 -1.78
CA ARG A 59 8.77 2.95 -3.13
C ARG A 59 8.62 1.44 -3.08
N LEU A 60 7.95 0.87 -4.09
CA LEU A 60 7.94 -0.59 -4.28
C LEU A 60 9.22 -1.02 -5.04
N PRO A 61 9.89 -2.12 -4.63
CA PRO A 61 9.58 -3.01 -3.50
C PRO A 61 10.23 -2.60 -2.17
N THR A 62 11.05 -1.55 -2.15
CA THR A 62 11.93 -1.22 -1.02
C THR A 62 11.20 -0.78 0.25
N GLY A 63 9.93 -0.38 0.15
CA GLY A 63 9.16 0.13 1.27
C GLY A 63 9.49 1.59 1.59
N TRP A 64 9.37 1.94 2.87
CA TRP A 64 9.67 3.27 3.39
C TRP A 64 11.18 3.48 3.55
N ILE A 65 11.64 4.71 3.33
CA ILE A 65 13.04 5.10 3.57
C ILE A 65 13.31 5.45 5.05
N TYR A 66 12.25 5.62 5.84
CA TYR A 66 12.33 5.95 7.26
C TYR A 66 11.41 5.11 8.15
N GLN A 67 11.80 4.94 9.41
CA GLN A 67 11.05 4.15 10.39
C GLN A 67 9.98 4.97 11.12
N TYR A 68 10.36 6.05 11.80
CA TYR A 68 9.47 6.85 12.64
C TYR A 68 9.11 8.18 11.98
N HIS A 69 7.83 8.50 11.93
CA HIS A 69 7.34 9.81 11.54
C HIS A 69 7.11 10.69 12.78
N TYR A 70 7.36 12.00 12.65
CA TYR A 70 7.18 12.96 13.74
C TYR A 70 5.73 13.10 14.24
N HIS A 71 4.72 12.76 13.43
CA HIS A 71 3.32 12.65 13.87
C HIS A 71 3.00 11.38 14.68
N GLY A 72 3.99 10.71 15.28
CA GLY A 72 3.73 9.57 16.17
C GLY A 72 3.44 8.24 15.46
N MET A 73 3.69 8.11 14.15
CA MET A 73 3.48 6.86 13.39
C MET A 73 4.77 6.16 13.00
N VAL A 74 4.76 4.83 13.08
CA VAL A 74 5.75 3.93 12.50
C VAL A 74 5.32 3.64 11.06
N LYS A 75 6.27 3.75 10.13
CA LYS A 75 6.08 3.54 8.69
C LYS A 75 6.87 2.34 8.21
N GLY A 76 8.20 2.41 8.29
CA GLY A 76 9.11 1.33 7.93
C GLY A 76 9.48 0.43 9.12
N ASP A 77 10.35 -0.54 8.85
CA ASP A 77 10.92 -1.46 9.83
C ASP A 77 12.31 -0.99 10.31
N ASP A 78 12.99 -1.82 11.11
CA ASP A 78 14.33 -1.55 11.64
C ASP A 78 15.42 -1.51 10.54
N ASN A 79 15.12 -1.91 9.31
CA ASN A 79 16.07 -1.91 8.18
C ASN A 79 16.06 -0.58 7.42
N CYS A 80 15.21 0.37 7.81
CA CYS A 80 15.15 1.69 7.19
C CYS A 80 16.47 2.45 7.32
N PHE A 81 16.87 3.15 6.25
CA PHE A 81 18.09 3.93 6.24
C PHE A 81 18.02 5.11 7.21
N PHE A 82 16.90 5.84 7.22
CA PHE A 82 16.66 6.91 8.18
C PHE A 82 15.84 6.40 9.36
N ARG A 83 16.26 6.73 10.57
CA ARG A 83 15.44 6.46 11.76
C ARG A 83 14.18 7.32 11.77
N ASP A 84 14.31 8.61 11.46
CA ASP A 84 13.28 9.61 11.70
C ASP A 84 12.97 10.43 10.44
N CYS A 85 11.69 10.61 10.15
CA CYS A 85 11.17 11.73 9.37
C CYS A 85 10.76 12.84 10.34
N ILE A 86 11.54 13.92 10.33
CA ILE A 86 11.40 15.05 11.27
C ILE A 86 10.45 16.14 10.76
N TYR A 87 10.12 16.12 9.47
CA TYR A 87 9.25 17.11 8.85
C TYR A 87 8.69 16.54 7.54
N GLU A 88 7.43 16.86 7.25
CA GLU A 88 6.76 16.54 5.99
C GLU A 88 5.97 17.77 5.56
N LEU A 89 6.05 18.12 4.28
CA LEU A 89 5.31 19.24 3.70
C LEU A 89 4.25 18.70 2.72
N PRO A 90 2.96 18.65 3.11
CA PRO A 90 1.94 18.04 2.29
C PRO A 90 1.69 18.78 0.97
N LEU A 91 1.46 18.04 -0.11
CA LEU A 91 1.15 18.61 -1.42
C LEU A 91 -0.10 19.52 -1.40
N ARG A 92 -1.12 19.12 -0.64
CA ARG A 92 -2.34 19.92 -0.44
C ARG A 92 -2.03 21.30 0.17
N TYR A 93 -1.11 21.36 1.13
CA TYR A 93 -0.67 22.62 1.74
C TYR A 93 0.01 23.51 0.71
N MET A 94 0.91 22.94 -0.09
CA MET A 94 1.65 23.67 -1.13
C MET A 94 0.73 24.28 -2.19
N ILE A 95 -0.31 23.57 -2.61
CA ILE A 95 -1.28 24.06 -3.59
C ILE A 95 -2.20 25.12 -2.97
N SER A 96 -2.77 24.86 -1.78
CA SER A 96 -3.72 25.78 -1.13
C SER A 96 -3.10 27.13 -0.75
N HIS A 97 -1.80 27.17 -0.49
CA HIS A 97 -1.06 28.39 -0.16
C HIS A 97 -0.29 28.97 -1.37
N HIS A 98 -0.59 28.52 -2.59
CA HIS A 98 -0.01 29.01 -3.83
C HIS A 98 1.53 28.88 -3.95
N PHE A 99 2.14 27.97 -3.19
CA PHE A 99 3.55 27.58 -3.40
C PHE A 99 3.71 26.67 -4.63
N LEU A 100 2.62 26.07 -5.10
CA LEU A 100 2.51 25.32 -6.36
C LEU A 100 1.22 25.74 -7.09
N VAL A 101 1.18 25.58 -8.41
CA VAL A 101 -0.05 25.78 -9.18
C VAL A 101 -1.02 24.61 -8.93
N PRO A 102 -2.34 24.85 -8.94
CA PRO A 102 -3.33 23.79 -8.84
C PRO A 102 -3.31 22.87 -10.08
N PRO A 103 -3.46 21.55 -9.89
CA PRO A 103 -3.73 20.61 -10.98
C PRO A 103 -5.20 20.62 -11.38
N THR A 104 -5.47 20.60 -12.68
CA THR A 104 -6.79 20.38 -13.26
C THR A 104 -6.77 19.05 -13.98
N ARG A 105 -7.41 18.02 -13.40
CA ARG A 105 -7.49 16.68 -14.00
C ARG A 105 -8.71 16.59 -14.91
N LEU A 106 -8.49 16.16 -16.15
CA LEU A 106 -9.56 15.74 -17.05
C LEU A 106 -9.59 14.21 -17.06
N ASP A 107 -10.69 13.65 -16.58
CA ASP A 107 -10.94 12.22 -16.75
C ASP A 107 -11.27 11.95 -18.21
N MET A 108 -10.62 10.94 -18.80
CA MET A 108 -10.79 10.53 -20.20
C MET A 108 -11.58 9.22 -20.29
N PRO A 109 -12.89 9.21 -20.00
CA PRO A 109 -13.67 7.97 -19.89
C PRO A 109 -13.84 7.23 -21.22
N ILE A 110 -13.80 7.95 -22.35
CA ILE A 110 -14.06 7.39 -23.69
C ILE A 110 -12.78 6.85 -24.33
N LEU A 111 -11.67 7.58 -24.16
CA LEU A 111 -10.42 7.28 -24.81
C LEU A 111 -9.35 7.01 -23.76
N GLN A 112 -9.22 5.74 -23.36
CA GLN A 112 -8.28 5.29 -22.34
C GLN A 112 -7.73 3.89 -22.68
N TYR A 113 -6.53 3.60 -22.19
CA TYR A 113 -5.98 2.26 -22.16
C TYR A 113 -6.65 1.44 -21.05
N ASP A 114 -6.93 0.18 -21.33
CA ASP A 114 -7.37 -0.80 -20.33
C ASP A 114 -6.18 -1.64 -19.85
N PHE A 115 -5.67 -1.32 -18.65
CA PHE A 115 -4.61 -2.09 -18.00
C PHE A 115 -5.14 -3.11 -16.98
N SER A 116 -6.45 -3.35 -16.91
CA SER A 116 -7.07 -4.24 -15.90
C SER A 116 -6.56 -5.68 -15.94
N GLN A 117 -6.12 -6.15 -17.12
CA GLN A 117 -5.58 -7.49 -17.30
C GLN A 117 -4.08 -7.61 -16.99
N VAL A 118 -3.37 -6.50 -16.76
CA VAL A 118 -1.93 -6.52 -16.49
C VAL A 118 -1.69 -6.90 -15.04
N ARG A 119 -1.05 -8.05 -14.84
CA ARG A 119 -0.73 -8.53 -13.50
C ARG A 119 0.50 -7.82 -12.94
N THR A 120 0.42 -7.41 -11.69
CA THR A 120 1.60 -6.99 -10.93
C THR A 120 2.37 -8.23 -10.46
N SER A 121 3.70 -8.15 -10.45
CA SER A 121 4.55 -9.10 -9.73
C SER A 121 4.19 -9.18 -8.23
N GLN A 122 4.76 -10.15 -7.51
CA GLN A 122 4.60 -10.26 -6.04
C GLN A 122 4.99 -8.95 -5.33
N ASN A 123 5.91 -8.19 -5.93
CA ASN A 123 6.44 -6.93 -5.45
C ASN A 123 5.57 -5.71 -5.82
N GLY A 124 4.42 -5.92 -6.45
CA GLY A 124 3.50 -4.84 -6.84
C GLY A 124 3.92 -4.04 -8.09
N ILE A 125 4.98 -4.46 -8.77
CA ILE A 125 5.49 -3.80 -9.99
C ILE A 125 4.91 -4.46 -11.24
N PHE A 126 4.51 -3.65 -12.22
CA PHE A 126 4.05 -4.14 -13.52
C PHE A 126 5.21 -4.75 -14.33
N ASN A 127 4.95 -5.89 -14.96
CA ASN A 127 5.92 -6.49 -15.87
C ASN A 127 5.94 -5.68 -17.19
N GLN A 128 7.13 -5.28 -17.66
CA GLN A 128 7.28 -4.48 -18.88
C GLN A 128 6.86 -5.23 -20.16
N GLU A 129 7.08 -6.54 -20.24
CA GLU A 129 6.64 -7.36 -21.38
C GLU A 129 5.12 -7.46 -21.42
N ASP A 130 4.47 -7.61 -20.26
CA ASP A 130 3.01 -7.63 -20.17
C ASP A 130 2.41 -6.27 -20.54
N LEU A 131 3.01 -5.16 -20.07
CA LEU A 131 2.63 -3.81 -20.47
C LEU A 131 2.79 -3.60 -21.98
N ASN A 132 3.93 -3.99 -22.56
CA ASN A 132 4.16 -3.90 -24.00
C ASN A 132 3.11 -4.68 -24.79
N ARG A 133 2.83 -5.91 -24.38
CA ARG A 133 1.84 -6.77 -25.03
C ARG A 133 0.45 -6.14 -24.97
N GLU A 134 0.08 -5.55 -23.83
CA GLU A 134 -1.24 -4.96 -23.66
C GLU A 134 -1.39 -3.66 -24.47
N VAL A 135 -0.38 -2.79 -24.46
CA VAL A 135 -0.36 -1.59 -25.32
C VAL A 135 -0.45 -1.98 -26.79
N LYS A 136 0.28 -3.00 -27.25
CA LYS A 136 0.23 -3.48 -28.64
C LYS A 136 -1.16 -3.95 -29.07
N LYS A 137 -1.87 -4.67 -28.22
CA LYS A 137 -3.26 -5.08 -28.51
C LYS A 137 -4.17 -3.86 -28.72
N GLN A 138 -3.85 -2.77 -28.03
CA GLN A 138 -4.61 -1.53 -28.01
C GLN A 138 -4.00 -0.45 -28.91
N GLN A 139 -3.03 -0.73 -29.77
CA GLN A 139 -2.31 0.29 -30.57
C GLN A 139 -3.22 1.21 -31.41
N ARG A 140 -4.46 0.79 -31.74
CA ARG A 140 -5.44 1.62 -32.46
C ARG A 140 -5.88 2.88 -31.68
N ILE A 141 -5.78 2.87 -30.35
CA ILE A 141 -6.14 4.04 -29.53
C ILE A 141 -4.99 5.06 -29.42
N THR A 142 -3.74 4.65 -29.56
CA THR A 142 -2.57 5.54 -29.42
C THR A 142 -2.65 6.78 -30.34
N PRO A 143 -2.98 6.67 -31.65
CA PRO A 143 -3.11 7.85 -32.51
C PRO A 143 -4.19 8.84 -32.07
N HIS A 144 -5.33 8.33 -31.58
CA HIS A 144 -6.41 9.17 -31.08
C HIS A 144 -5.97 9.91 -29.81
N ILE A 145 -5.27 9.22 -28.92
CA ILE A 145 -4.76 9.78 -27.66
C ILE A 145 -3.74 10.88 -27.97
N VAL A 146 -2.81 10.61 -28.89
CA VAL A 146 -1.82 11.61 -29.32
C VAL A 146 -2.48 12.81 -29.98
N SER A 147 -3.50 12.60 -30.83
CA SER A 147 -4.27 13.70 -31.42
C SER A 147 -4.89 14.61 -30.36
N GLN A 148 -5.47 14.03 -29.31
CA GLN A 148 -6.06 14.78 -28.21
C GLN A 148 -5.00 15.50 -27.36
N ILE A 149 -3.83 14.87 -27.13
CA ILE A 149 -2.70 15.52 -26.46
C ILE A 149 -2.21 16.74 -27.25
N ILE A 150 -2.15 16.64 -28.58
CA ILE A 150 -1.78 17.75 -29.45
C ILE A 150 -2.79 18.89 -29.31
N GLU A 151 -4.09 18.59 -29.41
CA GLU A 151 -5.18 19.56 -29.26
C GLU A 151 -5.08 20.35 -27.94
N TYR A 152 -5.01 19.64 -26.80
CA TYR A 152 -4.82 20.30 -25.50
C TYR A 152 -3.45 20.97 -25.35
N GLY A 153 -2.44 20.48 -26.07
CA GLY A 153 -1.07 20.99 -26.07
C GLY A 153 -0.87 22.26 -26.90
N GLU A 154 -1.79 22.63 -27.79
CA GLU A 154 -1.64 23.80 -28.66
C GLU A 154 -1.50 25.12 -27.87
N GLN A 155 -2.27 25.24 -26.78
CA GLN A 155 -2.30 26.43 -25.92
C GLN A 155 -1.33 26.33 -24.72
N ARG A 156 -0.52 25.29 -24.66
CA ARG A 156 0.34 24.96 -23.52
C ARG A 156 1.80 25.25 -23.88
N ARG A 157 2.59 25.64 -22.88
CA ARG A 157 4.00 25.99 -23.03
C ARG A 157 4.91 24.77 -23.07
N GLY A 158 4.57 23.74 -22.30
CA GLY A 158 5.37 22.52 -22.22
C GLY A 158 4.52 21.33 -21.83
N VAL A 159 4.66 20.25 -22.60
CA VAL A 159 3.89 19.02 -22.48
C VAL A 159 4.83 17.87 -22.14
N MET A 160 4.62 17.22 -21.00
CA MET A 160 5.34 15.99 -20.66
C MET A 160 4.44 14.78 -20.84
N ILE A 161 4.94 13.76 -21.55
CA ILE A 161 4.20 12.55 -21.85
C ILE A 161 4.94 11.37 -21.20
N PHE A 162 4.24 10.66 -20.30
CA PHE A 162 4.77 9.51 -19.57
C PHE A 162 4.25 8.23 -20.20
N ALA A 163 5.10 7.62 -21.03
CA ALA A 163 4.78 6.39 -21.74
C ALA A 163 5.02 5.14 -20.89
N ALA A 164 4.33 4.05 -21.22
CA ALA A 164 4.43 2.78 -20.50
C ALA A 164 5.78 2.09 -20.70
N THR A 165 6.29 2.10 -21.92
CA THR A 165 7.48 1.34 -22.35
C THR A 165 8.23 2.09 -23.44
N VAL A 166 9.46 1.68 -23.76
CA VAL A 166 10.28 2.31 -24.80
C VAL A 166 9.61 2.21 -26.18
N GLU A 167 9.04 1.05 -26.52
CA GLU A 167 8.35 0.86 -27.80
C GLU A 167 7.10 1.76 -27.92
N HIS A 168 6.30 1.84 -26.86
CA HIS A 168 5.15 2.74 -26.81
C HIS A 168 5.58 4.21 -26.92
N ALA A 169 6.67 4.59 -26.26
CA ALA A 169 7.19 5.95 -26.32
C ALA A 169 7.67 6.33 -27.72
N THR A 170 8.28 5.38 -28.44
CA THR A 170 8.67 5.56 -29.84
C THR A 170 7.44 5.74 -30.74
N GLU A 171 6.38 4.94 -30.54
CA GLU A 171 5.11 5.11 -31.26
C GLU A 171 4.48 6.49 -31.00
N ILE A 172 4.41 6.92 -29.75
CA ILE A 172 3.89 8.25 -29.41
C ILE A 172 4.74 9.34 -30.06
N PHE A 173 6.07 9.20 -29.99
CA PHE A 173 7.00 10.18 -30.55
C PHE A 173 6.84 10.36 -32.07
N THR A 174 6.62 9.27 -32.82
CA THR A 174 6.42 9.36 -34.28
C THR A 174 5.09 9.98 -34.69
N LEU A 175 4.10 9.98 -33.80
CA LEU A 175 2.77 10.56 -34.01
C LEU A 175 2.70 12.06 -33.64
N LEU A 176 3.71 12.60 -32.95
CA LEU A 176 3.79 14.00 -32.56
C LEU A 176 4.31 14.90 -33.70
N PRO A 177 4.06 16.23 -33.66
CA PRO A 177 4.56 17.16 -34.67
C PRO A 177 6.09 17.12 -34.78
N GLN A 178 6.59 16.90 -36.00
CA GLN A 178 8.02 16.84 -36.27
C GLN A 178 8.73 18.13 -35.86
N GLY A 179 9.91 18.01 -35.24
CA GLY A 179 10.72 19.14 -34.77
C GLY A 179 10.23 19.82 -33.50
N GLN A 180 9.10 19.39 -32.92
CA GLN A 180 8.57 19.95 -31.65
C GLN A 180 8.64 18.97 -30.48
N ALA A 181 9.02 17.71 -30.73
CA ALA A 181 9.04 16.65 -29.73
C ALA A 181 10.46 16.13 -29.49
N ALA A 182 10.70 15.60 -28.29
CA ALA A 182 11.85 14.75 -27.98
C ALA A 182 11.42 13.50 -27.22
N LEU A 183 12.22 12.44 -27.34
CA LEU A 183 12.08 11.19 -26.60
C LEU A 183 13.32 10.96 -25.73
N VAL A 184 13.11 10.73 -24.44
CA VAL A 184 14.17 10.36 -23.49
C VAL A 184 13.83 9.05 -22.79
N SER A 185 14.73 8.07 -22.94
CA SER A 185 14.68 6.78 -22.26
C SER A 185 15.98 6.49 -21.52
N ALA A 186 16.04 5.36 -20.81
CA ALA A 186 17.25 4.94 -20.12
C ALA A 186 18.41 4.67 -21.11
N GLU A 187 18.07 4.34 -22.36
CA GLU A 187 19.00 4.03 -23.45
C GLU A 187 19.53 5.29 -24.15
N THR A 188 18.88 6.45 -23.98
CA THR A 188 19.35 7.72 -24.55
C THR A 188 20.72 8.08 -23.95
N PRO A 189 21.78 8.25 -24.77
CA PRO A 189 23.10 8.67 -24.32
C PRO A 189 23.07 9.95 -23.48
N SER A 190 23.94 10.06 -22.48
CA SER A 190 23.90 11.19 -21.53
C SER A 190 24.05 12.56 -22.21
N SER A 191 24.96 12.71 -23.17
CA SER A 191 25.17 13.98 -23.88
C SER A 191 23.95 14.39 -24.71
N GLU A 192 23.32 13.42 -25.39
CA GLU A 192 22.09 13.64 -26.15
C GLU A 192 20.93 14.01 -25.23
N ARG A 193 20.78 13.26 -24.12
CA ARG A 193 19.78 13.54 -23.09
C ARG A 193 19.89 14.96 -22.55
N ASP A 194 21.11 15.40 -22.21
CA ASP A 194 21.35 16.74 -21.69
C ASP A 194 21.01 17.81 -22.73
N ALA A 195 21.33 17.57 -24.01
CA ALA A 195 20.97 18.46 -25.10
C ALA A 195 19.45 18.58 -25.28
N LEU A 196 18.73 17.45 -25.35
CA LEU A 196 17.27 17.43 -25.49
C LEU A 196 16.57 18.09 -24.29
N ILE A 197 17.05 17.82 -23.07
CA ILE A 197 16.57 18.46 -21.85
C ILE A 197 16.79 19.97 -21.92
N SER A 198 17.96 20.42 -22.38
CA SER A 198 18.26 21.84 -22.50
C SER A 198 17.35 22.55 -23.51
N GLN A 199 17.13 21.95 -24.68
CA GLN A 199 16.22 22.48 -25.71
C GLN A 199 14.78 22.59 -25.18
N PHE A 200 14.30 21.57 -24.47
CA PHE A 200 12.98 21.60 -23.87
C PHE A 200 12.87 22.65 -22.75
N LYS A 201 13.87 22.78 -21.87
CA LYS A 201 13.91 23.85 -20.85
C LYS A 201 13.85 25.25 -21.47
N GLN A 202 14.44 25.43 -22.65
CA GLN A 202 14.43 26.66 -23.44
C GLN A 202 13.15 26.85 -24.27
N GLN A 203 12.15 25.97 -24.13
CA GLN A 203 10.89 25.99 -24.88
C GLN A 203 11.06 25.87 -26.41
N GLN A 204 12.20 25.32 -26.87
CA GLN A 204 12.42 25.01 -28.28
C GLN A 204 11.67 23.75 -28.71
N LEU A 205 11.40 22.87 -27.74
CA LEU A 205 10.58 21.69 -27.89
C LEU A 205 9.34 21.86 -27.02
N ARG A 206 8.19 21.48 -27.55
CA ARG A 206 6.90 21.53 -26.84
C ARG A 206 6.58 20.22 -26.14
N TYR A 207 6.96 19.09 -26.72
CA TYR A 207 6.60 17.76 -26.22
C TYR A 207 7.84 17.00 -25.74
N MET A 208 7.79 16.47 -24.53
CA MET A 208 8.84 15.61 -23.96
C MET A 208 8.24 14.26 -23.60
N VAL A 209 8.50 13.26 -24.44
CA VAL A 209 8.12 11.87 -24.20
C VAL A 209 9.18 11.21 -23.35
N ASN A 210 8.78 10.52 -22.28
CA ASN A 210 9.72 9.86 -21.38
C ASN A 210 9.26 8.49 -20.88
N VAL A 211 10.24 7.64 -20.59
CA VAL A 211 10.05 6.31 -19.98
C VAL A 211 10.98 6.15 -18.80
N ALA A 212 10.43 6.27 -17.58
CA ALA A 212 11.14 6.01 -16.31
C ALA A 212 12.41 6.84 -16.03
N VAL A 213 12.74 7.86 -16.84
CA VAL A 213 13.96 8.69 -16.66
C VAL A 213 13.68 10.06 -16.05
N LEU A 214 12.61 10.73 -16.48
CA LEU A 214 12.31 12.10 -16.04
C LEU A 214 11.42 12.17 -14.79
N THR A 215 11.30 11.05 -14.08
CA THR A 215 10.56 11.00 -12.81
C THR A 215 11.31 11.69 -11.68
N THR A 216 12.61 11.95 -11.80
CA THR A 216 13.50 12.49 -10.75
C THR A 216 14.63 13.33 -11.33
N GLY A 217 15.00 14.44 -10.66
CA GLY A 217 16.12 15.31 -11.08
C GLY A 217 15.89 16.18 -12.33
N PHE A 218 14.67 16.24 -12.86
CA PHE A 218 14.29 17.10 -13.99
C PHE A 218 13.54 18.36 -13.51
N ASP A 219 13.88 19.51 -14.10
CA ASP A 219 13.23 20.78 -13.78
C ASP A 219 12.95 21.65 -15.00
N ALA A 220 11.66 21.81 -15.29
CA ALA A 220 11.11 22.67 -16.33
C ALA A 220 9.82 23.33 -15.80
N PRO A 221 9.92 24.47 -15.08
CA PRO A 221 8.76 25.09 -14.42
C PRO A 221 7.64 25.51 -15.39
N HIS A 222 7.99 25.77 -16.65
CA HIS A 222 7.05 26.15 -17.71
C HIS A 222 6.07 25.05 -18.12
N VAL A 223 6.34 23.77 -17.77
CA VAL A 223 5.46 22.63 -18.10
C VAL A 223 4.09 22.84 -17.46
N ASP A 224 3.05 22.86 -18.28
CA ASP A 224 1.67 23.15 -17.91
C ASP A 224 0.68 22.08 -18.39
N LEU A 225 1.17 21.00 -19.02
CA LEU A 225 0.41 19.79 -19.31
C LEU A 225 1.22 18.52 -18.98
N ILE A 226 0.61 17.60 -18.23
CA ILE A 226 1.12 16.26 -17.96
C ILE A 226 0.17 15.22 -18.56
N ALA A 227 0.65 14.40 -19.49
CA ALA A 227 -0.08 13.28 -20.06
C ALA A 227 0.46 11.95 -19.52
N ILE A 228 -0.41 11.16 -18.89
CA ILE A 228 -0.07 9.89 -18.25
C ILE A 228 -0.67 8.75 -19.08
N LEU A 229 0.19 8.04 -19.83
CA LEU A 229 -0.20 6.94 -20.72
C LEU A 229 0.31 5.60 -20.18
N ARG A 230 0.50 5.53 -18.86
CA ARG A 230 0.97 4.33 -18.16
C ARG A 230 0.23 4.13 -16.85
N PRO A 231 0.01 2.88 -16.43
CA PRO A 231 -0.47 2.63 -15.09
C PRO A 231 0.65 2.96 -14.09
N THR A 232 0.25 3.43 -12.92
CA THR A 232 1.14 3.79 -11.81
C THR A 232 0.89 2.87 -10.62
N GLU A 233 1.98 2.33 -10.09
CA GLU A 233 1.97 1.28 -9.06
C GLU A 233 1.59 1.83 -7.67
N SER A 234 1.72 3.13 -7.46
CA SER A 234 1.49 3.79 -6.16
C SER A 234 1.03 5.24 -6.35
N VAL A 235 0.34 5.76 -5.33
CA VAL A 235 -0.04 7.18 -5.24
C VAL A 235 1.22 8.05 -5.24
N SER A 236 2.28 7.60 -4.55
CA SER A 236 3.58 8.26 -4.53
C SER A 236 4.16 8.49 -5.94
N LEU A 237 4.15 7.50 -6.82
CA LEU A 237 4.62 7.67 -8.21
C LEU A 237 3.73 8.62 -9.00
N TYR A 238 2.41 8.53 -8.81
CA TYR A 238 1.46 9.44 -9.44
C TYR A 238 1.70 10.89 -9.03
N GLN A 239 1.88 11.15 -7.72
CA GLN A 239 2.22 12.47 -7.18
C GLN A 239 3.55 13.00 -7.72
N GLN A 240 4.56 12.15 -7.92
CA GLN A 240 5.81 12.57 -8.56
C GLN A 240 5.60 13.05 -10.00
N ILE A 241 4.86 12.27 -10.78
CA ILE A 241 4.59 12.57 -12.19
C ILE A 241 3.84 13.90 -12.30
N VAL A 242 2.73 14.03 -11.57
CA VAL A 242 1.92 15.25 -11.54
C VAL A 242 2.74 16.43 -11.00
N GLY A 243 3.53 16.22 -9.96
CA GLY A 243 4.37 17.24 -9.31
C GLY A 243 5.36 17.94 -10.25
N ARG A 244 5.75 17.30 -11.36
CA ARG A 244 6.61 17.93 -12.39
C ARG A 244 5.93 19.12 -13.07
N GLY A 245 4.61 19.09 -13.18
CA GLY A 245 3.82 20.16 -13.76
C GLY A 245 3.35 21.22 -12.77
N LEU A 246 3.57 21.06 -11.46
CA LEU A 246 2.97 21.96 -10.46
C LEU A 246 3.84 23.16 -10.07
N ARG A 247 5.08 23.23 -10.56
CA ARG A 247 6.00 24.33 -10.23
C ARG A 247 5.45 25.67 -10.74
N LEU A 248 5.73 26.74 -9.99
CA LEU A 248 5.37 28.10 -10.37
C LEU A 248 6.16 28.55 -11.59
N PHE A 249 5.50 29.29 -12.48
CA PHE A 249 6.13 29.92 -13.63
C PHE A 249 5.32 31.17 -14.02
N ALA A 250 5.98 32.19 -14.55
CA ALA A 250 5.34 33.47 -14.84
C ALA A 250 4.13 33.28 -15.77
N GLY A 251 2.96 33.78 -15.36
CA GLY A 251 1.71 33.67 -16.12
C GLY A 251 1.16 32.25 -16.26
N LYS A 252 1.59 31.30 -15.44
CA LYS A 252 1.02 29.94 -15.34
C LYS A 252 0.07 29.88 -14.15
N THR A 253 -1.19 29.56 -14.41
CA THR A 253 -2.27 29.57 -13.40
C THR A 253 -2.67 28.18 -12.92
N GLU A 254 -2.42 27.15 -13.73
CA GLU A 254 -2.79 25.76 -13.47
C GLU A 254 -1.86 24.80 -14.23
N CYS A 255 -1.99 23.50 -13.94
CA CYS A 255 -1.41 22.43 -14.74
C CYS A 255 -2.47 21.42 -15.14
N LEU A 256 -2.61 21.15 -16.44
CA LEU A 256 -3.56 20.19 -16.96
C LEU A 256 -3.02 18.76 -16.84
N ILE A 257 -3.81 17.86 -16.26
CA ILE A 257 -3.46 16.44 -16.10
C ILE A 257 -4.40 15.61 -16.98
N LEU A 258 -3.84 14.95 -18.00
CA LEU A 258 -4.55 14.02 -18.86
C LEU A 258 -4.15 12.59 -18.49
N ASP A 259 -5.06 11.84 -17.87
CA ASP A 259 -4.82 10.45 -17.48
C ASP A 259 -5.52 9.48 -18.44
N TYR A 260 -4.73 8.84 -19.30
CA TYR A 260 -5.19 7.88 -20.29
C TYR A 260 -5.05 6.43 -19.80
N ALA A 261 -4.52 6.19 -18.60
CA ALA A 261 -4.29 4.85 -18.07
C ALA A 261 -5.30 4.45 -16.98
N GLY A 262 -6.27 5.32 -16.67
CA GLY A 262 -7.31 5.06 -15.69
C GLY A 262 -6.77 4.92 -14.27
N ASN A 263 -5.74 5.69 -13.89
CA ASN A 263 -5.17 5.55 -12.55
C ASN A 263 -6.21 5.95 -11.47
N PRO A 264 -6.43 5.08 -10.47
CA PRO A 264 -7.43 5.31 -9.43
C PRO A 264 -6.90 6.20 -8.29
N HIS A 265 -5.72 6.79 -8.46
CA HIS A 265 -5.05 7.55 -7.41
C HIS A 265 -5.66 8.94 -7.30
N ASP A 266 -6.03 9.30 -6.08
CA ASP A 266 -6.32 10.68 -5.71
C ASP A 266 -5.02 11.33 -5.24
N LEU A 267 -4.69 12.45 -5.88
CA LEU A 267 -3.47 13.22 -5.65
C LEU A 267 -3.31 13.64 -4.18
N TYR A 268 -4.40 13.76 -3.44
CA TYR A 268 -4.41 14.20 -2.05
C TYR A 268 -4.55 13.07 -1.03
N LEU A 269 -4.72 11.81 -1.46
CA LEU A 269 -4.81 10.71 -0.52
C LEU A 269 -3.44 10.38 0.09
N PRO A 270 -3.40 10.03 1.39
CA PRO A 270 -2.17 9.63 2.05
C PRO A 270 -1.69 8.27 1.55
N GLU A 271 -0.37 8.09 1.49
CA GLU A 271 0.24 6.78 1.23
C GLU A 271 0.09 5.88 2.46
N VAL A 272 -0.72 4.82 2.32
CA VAL A 272 -0.98 3.82 3.38
C VAL A 272 0.26 2.92 3.59
N GLY A 273 1.12 2.78 2.57
CA GLY A 273 2.38 2.03 2.66
C GLY A 273 2.25 0.51 2.55
N SER A 274 1.08 0.03 2.12
CA SER A 274 0.82 -1.40 1.84
C SER A 274 0.00 -1.54 0.56
N LYS A 275 0.06 -2.72 -0.08
CA LYS A 275 -0.71 -2.99 -1.29
C LYS A 275 -2.21 -2.91 -1.00
N LYS A 276 -2.94 -2.25 -1.89
CA LYS A 276 -4.39 -2.18 -1.88
C LYS A 276 -4.98 -3.61 -1.95
N PRO A 277 -5.76 -4.07 -0.95
CA PRO A 277 -6.28 -5.44 -0.91
C PRO A 277 -7.32 -5.72 -1.98
N ASN A 278 -8.21 -4.75 -2.25
CA ASN A 278 -9.21 -4.83 -3.31
C ASN A 278 -9.44 -3.45 -3.97
N PRO A 279 -9.98 -3.39 -5.20
CA PRO A 279 -10.19 -2.12 -5.92
C PRO A 279 -11.10 -1.12 -5.18
N ASN A 280 -12.04 -1.62 -4.37
CA ASN A 280 -13.01 -0.80 -3.64
C ASN A 280 -12.45 -0.22 -2.33
N SER A 281 -11.26 -0.66 -1.90
CA SER A 281 -10.65 -0.21 -0.66
C SER A 281 -10.31 1.27 -0.74
N LYS A 282 -10.51 1.99 0.36
CA LYS A 282 -10.09 3.39 0.53
C LYS A 282 -9.26 3.50 1.81
N PRO A 283 -8.42 4.53 1.96
CA PRO A 283 -7.80 4.82 3.23
C PRO A 283 -8.89 5.14 4.27
N VAL A 284 -8.87 4.44 5.41
CA VAL A 284 -9.78 4.64 6.54
C VAL A 284 -8.99 4.92 7.81
N GLN A 285 -9.56 5.73 8.69
CA GLN A 285 -8.97 6.06 9.98
C GLN A 285 -9.52 5.15 11.07
N VAL A 286 -8.65 4.41 11.76
CA VAL A 286 -9.04 3.49 12.84
C VAL A 286 -8.26 3.83 14.09
N PHE A 287 -8.97 4.22 15.15
CA PHE A 287 -8.35 4.54 16.42
C PHE A 287 -7.89 3.28 17.15
N CYS A 288 -6.67 3.31 17.69
CA CYS A 288 -6.16 2.22 18.52
C CYS A 288 -6.90 2.20 19.87
N PRO A 289 -7.54 1.09 20.26
CA PRO A 289 -8.19 1.00 21.58
C PRO A 289 -7.22 1.13 22.77
N LEU A 290 -5.92 0.87 22.55
CA LEU A 290 -4.90 0.94 23.59
C LEU A 290 -4.32 2.36 23.74
N CYS A 291 -3.72 2.92 22.68
CA CYS A 291 -3.04 4.21 22.74
C CYS A 291 -3.83 5.37 22.11
N GLN A 292 -5.04 5.11 21.60
CA GLN A 292 -5.89 6.09 20.91
C GLN A 292 -5.27 6.73 19.65
N PHE A 293 -4.15 6.19 19.16
CA PHE A 293 -3.54 6.65 17.93
C PHE A 293 -4.47 6.44 16.72
N ALA A 294 -4.60 7.47 15.88
CA ALA A 294 -5.36 7.45 14.65
C ALA A 294 -4.59 6.73 13.53
N ASN A 295 -4.82 5.43 13.36
CA ASN A 295 -4.17 4.64 12.33
C ASN A 295 -4.77 4.90 10.96
N THR A 296 -3.96 4.85 9.91
CA THR A 296 -4.45 4.86 8.52
C THR A 296 -4.26 3.47 7.91
N PHE A 297 -5.36 2.82 7.58
CA PHE A 297 -5.36 1.49 6.95
C PHE A 297 -6.17 1.49 5.66
N TRP A 298 -6.01 0.45 4.84
CA TRP A 298 -6.99 0.15 3.79
C TRP A 298 -8.26 -0.40 4.43
N GLY A 299 -9.43 0.04 3.96
CA GLY A 299 -10.71 -0.46 4.40
C GLY A 299 -11.84 -0.21 3.40
N ILE A 300 -13.01 -0.77 3.69
CA ILE A 300 -14.24 -0.60 2.94
C ILE A 300 -15.19 0.22 3.83
N VAL A 301 -15.82 1.23 3.22
CA VAL A 301 -16.84 2.05 3.86
C VAL A 301 -18.18 1.85 3.16
N ASP A 302 -19.28 2.09 3.87
CA ASP A 302 -20.62 2.14 3.29
C ASP A 302 -20.88 3.47 2.55
N ALA A 303 -22.13 3.70 2.18
CA ALA A 303 -22.55 4.93 1.48
C ALA A 303 -22.46 6.18 2.36
N ASP A 304 -22.60 6.02 3.68
CA ASP A 304 -22.55 7.09 4.67
C ASP A 304 -21.10 7.40 5.12
N GLY A 305 -20.16 6.50 4.80
CA GLY A 305 -18.74 6.64 5.09
C GLY A 305 -18.29 5.87 6.33
N ASP A 306 -19.18 5.09 6.93
CA ASP A 306 -18.87 4.26 8.10
C ASP A 306 -18.07 3.02 7.70
N ILE A 307 -17.16 2.59 8.58
CA ILE A 307 -16.21 1.51 8.29
C ILE A 307 -16.90 0.16 8.39
N ILE A 308 -17.08 -0.51 7.26
CA ILE A 308 -17.55 -1.90 7.18
C ILE A 308 -16.40 -2.86 7.52
N GLU A 309 -15.22 -2.62 6.94
CA GLU A 309 -14.07 -3.52 7.05
C GLU A 309 -12.75 -2.73 7.02
N HIS A 310 -11.73 -3.19 7.74
CA HIS A 310 -10.37 -2.71 7.51
C HIS A 310 -9.33 -3.85 7.54
N TYR A 311 -8.20 -3.59 6.90
CA TYR A 311 -7.13 -4.56 6.69
C TYR A 311 -5.88 -4.27 7.55
N GLY A 312 -5.96 -3.29 8.45
CA GLY A 312 -4.94 -3.04 9.47
C GLY A 312 -4.71 -4.24 10.40
N ARG A 313 -3.45 -4.51 10.72
CA ARG A 313 -3.03 -5.66 11.56
C ARG A 313 -2.48 -5.25 12.92
N ARG A 314 -1.66 -4.20 12.98
CA ARG A 314 -1.03 -3.67 14.20
C ARG A 314 -1.16 -2.16 14.24
N CYS A 315 -1.27 -1.59 15.44
CA CYS A 315 -1.20 -0.15 15.63
C CYS A 315 0.13 0.42 15.11
N GLN A 316 0.04 1.50 14.35
CA GLN A 316 1.17 2.26 13.80
C GLN A 316 1.70 3.29 14.82
N GLY A 317 0.95 3.61 15.88
CA GLY A 317 1.39 4.57 16.89
C GLY A 317 2.69 4.14 17.59
N TRP A 318 3.58 5.09 17.88
CA TRP A 318 4.73 4.90 18.78
C TRP A 318 4.70 5.89 19.94
N GLU A 319 5.29 5.47 21.05
CA GLU A 319 5.43 6.26 22.28
C GLU A 319 6.89 6.21 22.76
N LEU A 320 7.26 7.08 23.68
CA LEU A 320 8.57 7.01 24.35
C LEU A 320 8.44 6.10 25.57
N ASP A 321 9.37 5.17 25.72
CA ASP A 321 9.50 4.39 26.94
C ASP A 321 10.14 5.21 28.08
N GLU A 322 10.24 4.61 29.27
CA GLU A 322 10.83 5.24 30.46
C GLU A 322 12.29 5.68 30.26
N GLN A 323 12.98 5.13 29.24
CA GLN A 323 14.36 5.44 28.88
C GLN A 323 14.45 6.47 27.74
N GLY A 324 13.31 6.98 27.26
CA GLY A 324 13.24 7.92 26.13
C GLY A 324 13.46 7.27 24.76
N GLN A 325 13.35 5.94 24.65
CA GLN A 325 13.43 5.24 23.37
C GLN A 325 12.04 5.12 22.75
N LYS A 326 11.97 5.24 21.42
CA LYS A 326 10.72 5.09 20.68
C LYS A 326 10.33 3.62 20.63
N LYS A 327 9.12 3.29 21.09
CA LYS A 327 8.55 1.95 21.05
C LYS A 327 7.19 1.99 20.35
N GLN A 328 6.99 1.11 19.37
CA GLN A 328 5.70 0.94 18.71
C GLN A 328 4.67 0.35 19.68
N CYS A 329 3.43 0.81 19.61
CA CYS A 329 2.30 0.26 20.32
C CYS A 329 2.14 -1.25 20.03
N ASP A 330 1.91 -2.03 21.09
CA ASP A 330 1.81 -3.49 21.02
C ASP A 330 0.41 -3.99 20.63
N TYR A 331 -0.57 -3.08 20.49
CA TYR A 331 -1.93 -3.44 20.12
C TYR A 331 -2.01 -4.03 18.70
N ARG A 332 -2.60 -5.23 18.61
CA ARG A 332 -2.87 -5.92 17.35
C ARG A 332 -4.36 -5.98 17.08
N PHE A 333 -4.74 -5.42 15.93
CA PHE A 333 -6.08 -5.54 15.37
C PHE A 333 -6.36 -6.96 14.86
N ARG A 334 -5.35 -7.61 14.28
CA ARG A 334 -5.40 -9.02 13.89
C ARG A 334 -4.12 -9.73 14.30
N PHE A 335 -4.25 -10.93 14.85
CA PHE A 335 -3.15 -11.71 15.40
C PHE A 335 -3.44 -13.21 15.31
N LYS A 336 -2.40 -14.02 15.52
CA LYS A 336 -2.54 -15.44 15.84
C LYS A 336 -1.94 -15.73 17.21
N LEU A 337 -2.55 -16.64 17.95
CA LEU A 337 -2.08 -17.02 19.28
C LEU A 337 -1.00 -18.09 19.19
N CYS A 338 0.03 -17.97 20.04
CA CYS A 338 0.99 -19.04 20.21
C CYS A 338 0.33 -20.24 20.90
N PRO A 339 0.39 -21.46 20.35
CA PRO A 339 -0.21 -22.64 20.98
C PRO A 339 0.46 -23.05 22.30
N HIS A 340 1.66 -22.53 22.59
CA HIS A 340 2.42 -22.87 23.80
C HIS A 340 2.24 -21.84 24.92
N CYS A 341 2.33 -20.55 24.62
CA CYS A 341 2.27 -19.49 25.64
C CYS A 341 1.07 -18.55 25.50
N ASN A 342 0.19 -18.75 24.51
CA ASN A 342 -0.95 -17.89 24.18
C ASN A 342 -0.59 -16.43 23.84
N GLU A 343 0.67 -16.12 23.54
CA GLU A 343 1.06 -14.77 23.12
C GLU A 343 0.44 -14.38 21.77
N GLU A 344 0.11 -13.09 21.60
CA GLU A 344 -0.40 -12.55 20.34
C GLU A 344 0.74 -12.26 19.36
N ASN A 345 0.72 -12.92 18.21
CA ASN A 345 1.75 -12.81 17.19
C ASN A 345 1.19 -12.25 15.89
N ASP A 346 2.06 -11.67 15.06
CA ASP A 346 1.68 -11.32 13.69
C ASP A 346 1.19 -12.56 12.94
N ILE A 347 0.17 -12.41 12.11
CA ILE A 347 -0.39 -13.51 11.30
C ILE A 347 0.72 -14.16 10.45
N ALA A 348 1.67 -13.37 9.95
CA ALA A 348 2.79 -13.84 9.15
C ALA A 348 3.99 -14.35 9.98
N ALA A 349 3.99 -14.20 11.32
CA ALA A 349 5.12 -14.61 12.16
C ALA A 349 5.33 -16.14 12.09
N ARG A 350 6.57 -16.57 11.83
CA ARG A 350 6.91 -18.02 11.84
C ARG A 350 7.30 -18.53 13.21
N ARG A 351 7.68 -17.64 14.12
CA ARG A 351 8.09 -17.94 15.50
C ARG A 351 7.38 -17.01 16.46
N CYS A 352 7.14 -17.51 17.66
CA CYS A 352 6.55 -16.71 18.71
C CYS A 352 7.52 -15.62 19.17
N VAL A 353 7.06 -14.37 19.26
CA VAL A 353 7.90 -13.25 19.73
C VAL A 353 8.30 -13.37 21.20
N HIS A 354 7.55 -14.13 22.00
CA HIS A 354 7.80 -14.31 23.42
C HIS A 354 8.60 -15.59 23.73
N CYS A 355 8.12 -16.76 23.27
CA CYS A 355 8.76 -18.05 23.60
C CYS A 355 9.64 -18.63 22.49
N ASN A 356 9.78 -17.96 21.34
CA ASN A 356 10.56 -18.37 20.16
C ASN A 356 10.18 -19.72 19.51
N GLU A 357 9.12 -20.35 20.02
CA GLU A 357 8.58 -21.61 19.50
C GLU A 357 8.03 -21.41 18.09
N ILE A 358 8.16 -22.44 17.25
CA ILE A 358 7.70 -22.37 15.87
C ILE A 358 6.17 -22.29 15.89
N LEU A 359 5.62 -21.23 15.32
CA LEU A 359 4.18 -21.10 15.13
C LEU A 359 3.79 -22.04 14.00
N VAL A 360 2.89 -22.98 14.30
CA VAL A 360 2.45 -23.99 13.34
C VAL A 360 1.93 -23.30 12.07
N ASP A 361 2.52 -23.68 10.93
CA ASP A 361 2.08 -23.18 9.63
C ASP A 361 0.64 -23.65 9.37
N PRO A 362 -0.27 -22.77 8.89
CA PRO A 362 -1.64 -23.14 8.56
C PRO A 362 -1.75 -24.39 7.67
N ASP A 363 -0.87 -24.57 6.69
CA ASP A 363 -0.88 -25.74 5.80
C ASP A 363 -0.52 -27.01 6.56
N ASP A 364 0.47 -26.94 7.45
CA ASP A 364 0.90 -28.10 8.23
C ASP A 364 -0.13 -28.47 9.30
N MET A 365 -0.82 -27.48 9.87
CA MET A 365 -1.96 -27.71 10.75
C MET A 365 -3.11 -28.41 10.01
N LEU A 366 -3.45 -27.95 8.80
CA LEU A 366 -4.47 -28.58 7.96
C LEU A 366 -4.08 -30.01 7.57
N LYS A 367 -2.83 -30.24 7.15
CA LYS A 367 -2.31 -31.60 6.85
C LYS A 367 -2.36 -32.51 8.08
N ALA A 368 -2.00 -32.01 9.26
CA ALA A 368 -2.06 -32.77 10.50
C ALA A 368 -3.50 -33.14 10.87
N ALA A 369 -4.43 -32.18 10.71
CA ALA A 369 -5.86 -32.41 10.91
C ALA A 369 -6.42 -33.47 9.94
N LEU A 370 -6.00 -33.49 8.67
CA LEU A 370 -6.42 -34.50 7.68
C LEU A 370 -6.00 -35.92 8.08
N LYS A 371 -4.89 -36.08 8.80
CA LYS A 371 -4.37 -37.37 9.25
C LYS A 371 -5.06 -37.90 10.52
N LEU A 372 -5.77 -37.03 11.26
CA LEU A 372 -6.40 -37.39 12.53
C LEU A 372 -7.75 -38.09 12.28
N LYS A 373 -7.87 -39.35 12.74
CA LYS A 373 -9.16 -40.06 12.74
C LYS A 373 -10.15 -39.34 13.67
N GLY A 374 -11.29 -38.91 13.13
CA GLY A 374 -12.34 -38.20 13.88
C GLY A 374 -12.17 -36.68 13.96
N ALA A 375 -11.30 -36.10 13.15
CA ALA A 375 -11.30 -34.66 12.85
C ALA A 375 -12.15 -34.36 11.62
N LEU A 376 -12.82 -33.21 11.61
CA LEU A 376 -13.50 -32.62 10.48
C LEU A 376 -12.76 -31.36 10.10
N ILE A 377 -12.40 -31.25 8.83
CA ILE A 377 -11.94 -29.98 8.25
C ILE A 377 -13.07 -29.47 7.40
N LEU A 378 -13.68 -28.38 7.85
CA LEU A 378 -14.73 -27.70 7.13
C LEU A 378 -14.09 -26.54 6.36
N ARG A 379 -14.14 -26.61 5.04
CA ARG A 379 -13.82 -25.48 4.17
C ARG A 379 -15.04 -24.57 4.14
N CYS A 380 -15.01 -23.52 4.95
CA CYS A 380 -16.19 -22.74 5.25
C CYS A 380 -16.57 -21.87 4.04
N GLY A 381 -17.78 -22.08 3.51
CA GLY A 381 -18.39 -21.27 2.45
C GLY A 381 -19.40 -20.25 2.98
N GLY A 382 -19.63 -20.25 4.29
CA GLY A 382 -20.49 -19.27 4.93
C GLY A 382 -20.80 -19.58 6.38
N MET A 383 -21.51 -18.63 7.00
CA MET A 383 -21.91 -18.66 8.40
C MET A 383 -23.35 -18.17 8.52
N GLN A 384 -24.12 -18.80 9.40
CA GLN A 384 -25.48 -18.38 9.75
C GLN A 384 -25.59 -18.19 11.26
N LEU A 385 -26.27 -17.11 11.66
CA LEU A 385 -26.55 -16.80 13.05
C LEU A 385 -28.01 -17.09 13.37
N LEU A 386 -28.25 -17.78 14.49
CA LEU A 386 -29.58 -18.10 15.01
C LEU A 386 -29.65 -17.70 16.48
N SER A 387 -30.66 -16.94 16.86
CA SER A 387 -30.90 -16.55 18.25
C SER A 387 -32.00 -17.38 18.89
N GLY A 388 -32.04 -17.37 20.22
CA GLY A 388 -33.18 -17.87 20.98
C GLY A 388 -33.04 -17.62 22.46
N GLN A 389 -34.05 -18.03 23.22
CA GLN A 389 -34.10 -17.84 24.66
C GLN A 389 -34.61 -19.12 25.32
N ASP A 390 -34.04 -19.47 26.48
CA ASP A 390 -34.56 -20.51 27.35
C ASP A 390 -34.46 -20.06 28.82
N GLU A 391 -34.76 -20.93 29.78
CA GLU A 391 -34.71 -20.64 31.23
C GLU A 391 -33.35 -20.08 31.68
N LYS A 392 -32.26 -20.47 31.01
CA LYS A 392 -30.89 -20.01 31.30
C LYS A 392 -30.55 -18.70 30.57
N GLY A 393 -31.50 -18.11 29.86
CA GLY A 393 -31.42 -16.83 29.19
C GLY A 393 -31.18 -16.90 27.69
N GLU A 394 -30.94 -15.73 27.12
CA GLU A 394 -30.65 -15.52 25.71
C GLU A 394 -29.37 -16.25 25.27
N TRP A 395 -29.40 -16.77 24.04
CA TRP A 395 -28.29 -17.43 23.40
C TRP A 395 -28.24 -17.12 21.91
N LEU A 396 -27.03 -17.22 21.36
CA LEU A 396 -26.72 -17.12 19.94
C LEU A 396 -26.00 -18.40 19.51
N LYS A 397 -26.52 -19.06 18.48
CA LYS A 397 -25.91 -20.22 17.83
C LYS A 397 -25.35 -19.76 16.50
N ILE A 398 -24.09 -20.11 16.26
CA ILE A 398 -23.39 -19.86 15.01
C ILE A 398 -23.23 -21.18 14.30
N ASN A 399 -23.72 -21.26 13.07
CA ASN A 399 -23.63 -22.42 12.22
C ASN A 399 -22.73 -22.11 11.02
N TYR A 400 -21.62 -22.81 10.91
CA TYR A 400 -20.70 -22.72 9.79
C TYR A 400 -20.96 -23.87 8.85
N TYR A 401 -20.96 -23.61 7.55
CA TYR A 401 -21.22 -24.63 6.53
C TYR A 401 -20.21 -24.56 5.39
N ASP A 402 -20.03 -25.68 4.68
CA ASP A 402 -19.26 -25.75 3.44
C ASP A 402 -20.17 -25.75 2.20
N GLU A 403 -19.57 -25.77 1.02
CA GLU A 403 -20.26 -25.84 -0.28
C GLU A 403 -21.06 -27.15 -0.48
N GLU A 404 -20.76 -28.19 0.32
CA GLU A 404 -21.36 -29.53 0.23
C GLU A 404 -22.49 -29.72 1.25
N GLY A 405 -22.78 -28.70 2.06
CA GLY A 405 -23.83 -28.72 3.09
C GLY A 405 -23.41 -29.35 4.43
N THR A 406 -22.15 -29.76 4.59
CA THR A 406 -21.62 -30.14 5.91
C THR A 406 -21.64 -28.93 6.81
N SER A 407 -22.01 -29.11 8.08
CA SER A 407 -22.04 -28.01 9.03
C SER A 407 -21.48 -28.36 10.41
N VAL A 408 -20.91 -27.33 11.04
CA VAL A 408 -20.45 -27.35 12.43
C VAL A 408 -20.97 -26.11 13.12
N SER A 409 -21.39 -26.25 14.38
CA SER A 409 -21.94 -25.12 15.12
C SER A 409 -21.34 -24.97 16.50
N GLU A 410 -21.36 -23.74 16.99
CA GLU A 410 -21.05 -23.38 18.36
C GLU A 410 -22.17 -22.49 18.92
N ARG A 411 -22.27 -22.39 20.24
CA ARG A 411 -23.33 -21.63 20.90
C ARG A 411 -22.75 -20.81 22.04
N PHE A 412 -23.12 -19.52 22.07
CA PHE A 412 -22.81 -18.59 23.15
C PHE A 412 -24.07 -18.22 23.90
N ARG A 413 -23.94 -18.06 25.21
CA ARG A 413 -24.96 -17.45 26.07
C ARG A 413 -24.66 -15.96 26.15
N LEU A 414 -25.69 -15.12 26.29
CA LEU A 414 -25.53 -13.65 26.29
C LEU A 414 -26.18 -12.96 27.50
N LYS A 415 -26.64 -13.72 28.51
CA LYS A 415 -27.38 -13.21 29.66
C LYS A 415 -26.51 -12.45 30.65
N THR A 416 -25.38 -13.04 31.08
CA THR A 416 -24.55 -12.45 32.14
C THR A 416 -23.38 -11.65 31.57
N PRO A 417 -22.85 -10.65 32.30
CA PRO A 417 -21.68 -9.87 31.84
C PRO A 417 -20.47 -10.74 31.50
N ALA A 418 -20.21 -11.80 32.28
CA ALA A 418 -19.15 -12.75 31.99
C ALA A 418 -19.37 -13.52 30.69
N GLN A 419 -20.62 -13.93 30.41
CA GLN A 419 -20.98 -14.60 29.17
C GLN A 419 -20.82 -13.67 27.95
N ARG A 420 -21.25 -12.40 28.07
CA ARG A 420 -21.05 -11.38 27.05
C ARG A 420 -19.57 -11.16 26.76
N LYS A 421 -18.74 -11.04 27.80
CA LYS A 421 -17.28 -10.91 27.66
C LYS A 421 -16.63 -12.13 26.99
N VAL A 422 -17.12 -13.34 27.28
CA VAL A 422 -16.64 -14.56 26.58
C VAL A 422 -17.00 -14.52 25.11
N PHE A 423 -18.21 -14.07 24.75
CA PHE A 423 -18.62 -13.90 23.35
C PHE A 423 -17.76 -12.85 22.65
N GLU A 424 -17.50 -11.70 23.26
CA GLU A 424 -16.63 -10.66 22.72
C GLU A 424 -15.21 -11.20 22.45
N LEU A 425 -14.61 -11.90 23.43
CA LEU A 425 -13.24 -12.39 23.33
C LEU A 425 -13.07 -13.58 22.38
N LYS A 426 -14.05 -14.49 22.30
CA LYS A 426 -13.93 -15.74 21.52
C LYS A 426 -14.60 -15.69 20.15
N PHE A 427 -15.53 -14.77 19.94
CA PHE A 427 -16.26 -14.65 18.68
C PHE A 427 -15.96 -13.30 18.02
N LEU A 428 -16.42 -12.18 18.62
CA LEU A 428 -16.32 -10.87 17.95
C LEU A 428 -14.88 -10.48 17.63
N ARG A 429 -13.92 -10.73 18.54
CA ARG A 429 -12.51 -10.40 18.32
C ARG A 429 -11.90 -11.02 17.06
N GLU A 430 -12.38 -12.19 16.63
CA GLU A 430 -11.92 -12.87 15.41
C GLU A 430 -12.80 -12.59 14.19
N HIS A 431 -14.12 -12.48 14.42
CA HIS A 431 -15.15 -12.39 13.38
C HIS A 431 -15.46 -10.97 12.97
N GLN A 432 -15.07 -9.94 13.71
CA GLN A 432 -15.33 -8.56 13.29
C GLN A 432 -14.46 -8.21 12.07
N ARG A 433 -15.10 -7.61 11.05
CA ARG A 433 -14.42 -7.09 9.85
C ARG A 433 -13.59 -5.86 10.16
N ALA A 434 -14.04 -5.03 11.10
CA ALA A 434 -13.35 -3.82 11.55
C ALA A 434 -12.95 -3.89 13.04
N PRO A 435 -11.94 -4.69 13.43
CA PRO A 435 -11.50 -4.76 14.82
C PRO A 435 -11.18 -3.38 15.42
N GLY A 436 -11.58 -3.13 16.67
CA GLY A 436 -11.30 -1.85 17.34
C GLY A 436 -12.26 -0.72 16.98
N VAL A 437 -13.10 -0.89 15.95
CA VAL A 437 -14.32 -0.09 15.79
C VAL A 437 -15.39 -0.67 16.74
N PRO A 438 -16.14 0.17 17.48
CA PRO A 438 -17.18 -0.35 18.39
C PRO A 438 -18.23 -1.18 17.66
N PHE A 439 -18.47 -2.41 18.14
CA PHE A 439 -19.60 -3.24 17.72
C PHE A 439 -20.68 -3.13 18.82
N VAL A 440 -21.68 -2.30 18.61
CA VAL A 440 -22.70 -1.98 19.63
C VAL A 440 -23.86 -2.96 19.53
N TRP A 441 -24.16 -3.67 20.61
CA TRP A 441 -25.25 -4.65 20.66
C TRP A 441 -25.82 -4.77 22.08
N HIS A 442 -27.13 -5.00 22.18
CA HIS A 442 -27.83 -5.19 23.46
C HIS A 442 -28.42 -6.59 23.59
N ASN A 443 -28.71 -7.25 22.47
CA ASN A 443 -29.34 -8.57 22.39
C ASN A 443 -28.79 -9.37 21.19
N ALA A 444 -29.18 -10.64 21.06
CA ALA A 444 -28.75 -11.52 19.99
C ALA A 444 -29.23 -11.07 18.60
N GLN A 445 -30.39 -10.42 18.51
CA GLN A 445 -30.94 -9.91 17.25
C GLN A 445 -30.12 -8.74 16.71
N ASP A 446 -29.63 -7.85 17.57
CA ASP A 446 -28.74 -6.76 17.15
C ASP A 446 -27.47 -7.28 16.48
N ILE A 447 -26.94 -8.42 16.96
CA ILE A 447 -25.77 -9.08 16.37
C ILE A 447 -26.12 -9.65 14.99
N ILE A 448 -27.30 -10.28 14.85
CA ILE A 448 -27.79 -10.84 13.59
C ILE A 448 -28.02 -9.73 12.55
N ASN A 449 -28.59 -8.60 12.96
CA ASN A 449 -28.83 -7.46 12.08
C ASN A 449 -27.53 -6.82 11.58
N GLN A 450 -26.43 -6.98 12.31
CA GLN A 450 -25.09 -6.50 11.97
C GLN A 450 -24.20 -7.60 11.36
N PHE A 451 -24.81 -8.65 10.78
CA PHE A 451 -24.07 -9.78 10.20
C PHE A 451 -23.05 -9.35 9.14
N ASP A 452 -23.34 -8.31 8.36
CA ASP A 452 -22.44 -7.81 7.31
C ASP A 452 -21.11 -7.26 7.85
N LEU A 453 -21.08 -6.84 9.13
CA LEU A 453 -19.85 -6.41 9.83
C LEU A 453 -19.03 -7.60 10.35
N LEU A 454 -19.50 -8.83 10.13
CA LEU A 454 -18.85 -10.07 10.54
C LEU A 454 -18.29 -10.83 9.33
N ARG A 455 -17.19 -11.55 9.56
CA ARG A 455 -16.54 -12.46 8.62
C ARG A 455 -16.56 -13.88 9.18
N TYR A 456 -16.60 -14.86 8.28
CA TYR A 456 -16.41 -16.27 8.60
C TYR A 456 -14.96 -16.69 8.36
N PRO A 457 -14.46 -17.73 9.05
CA PRO A 457 -13.13 -18.27 8.82
C PRO A 457 -13.03 -18.92 7.45
N ASP A 458 -11.84 -18.97 6.84
CA ASP A 458 -11.61 -19.72 5.59
C ASP A 458 -11.71 -21.25 5.84
N PHE A 459 -11.25 -21.70 7.02
CA PHE A 459 -11.30 -23.11 7.43
C PHE A 459 -11.65 -23.26 8.91
N ILE A 460 -12.35 -24.35 9.22
CA ILE A 460 -12.61 -24.77 10.60
C ILE A 460 -12.11 -26.18 10.80
N VAL A 461 -11.33 -26.39 11.85
CA VAL A 461 -10.95 -27.72 12.31
C VAL A 461 -11.80 -28.06 13.54
N ALA A 462 -12.61 -29.09 13.41
CA ALA A 462 -13.46 -29.61 14.47
C ALA A 462 -13.08 -31.06 14.81
N GLN A 463 -13.37 -31.48 16.03
CA GLN A 463 -13.14 -32.85 16.49
C GLN A 463 -14.42 -33.41 17.07
N LYS A 464 -14.71 -34.67 16.76
CA LYS A 464 -15.89 -35.35 17.31
C LYS A 464 -15.71 -35.58 18.81
N ASN A 465 -16.60 -35.04 19.63
CA ASN A 465 -16.59 -35.28 21.07
C ASN A 465 -16.93 -36.75 21.35
N LYS A 466 -16.07 -37.44 22.11
CA LYS A 466 -16.23 -38.87 22.43
C LYS A 466 -17.46 -39.16 23.30
N LYS A 467 -17.99 -38.17 24.03
CA LYS A 467 -19.13 -38.35 24.96
C LYS A 467 -20.49 -38.21 24.27
N ASP A 468 -20.66 -37.17 23.45
CA ASP A 468 -21.98 -36.78 22.94
C ASP A 468 -22.09 -36.91 21.40
N GLY A 469 -21.01 -37.29 20.72
CA GLY A 469 -20.99 -37.48 19.27
C GLY A 469 -21.03 -36.20 18.42
N PHE A 470 -21.20 -35.02 19.04
CA PHE A 470 -21.21 -33.73 18.35
C PHE A 470 -19.81 -33.23 17.98
N TRP A 471 -19.72 -32.44 16.92
CA TRP A 471 -18.49 -31.75 16.51
C TRP A 471 -18.17 -30.59 17.44
N GLN A 472 -16.96 -30.55 17.96
CA GLN A 472 -16.42 -29.45 18.75
C GLN A 472 -15.37 -28.70 17.94
N ILE A 473 -15.58 -27.40 17.72
CA ILE A 473 -14.61 -26.54 17.05
C ILE A 473 -13.35 -26.44 17.90
N ARG A 474 -12.19 -26.70 17.29
CA ARG A 474 -10.86 -26.57 17.90
C ARG A 474 -10.15 -25.33 17.42
N ASN A 475 -10.15 -25.11 16.11
CA ASN A 475 -9.46 -23.99 15.48
C ASN A 475 -10.32 -23.40 14.36
N LYS A 476 -10.21 -22.08 14.22
CA LYS A 476 -10.74 -21.31 13.09
C LYS A 476 -9.55 -20.63 12.44
N LEU A 477 -9.41 -20.76 11.12
CA LEU A 477 -8.37 -20.07 10.36
C LEU A 477 -9.02 -18.94 9.58
N PHE A 478 -8.53 -17.73 9.81
CA PHE A 478 -8.86 -16.54 9.03
C PHE A 478 -7.65 -16.09 8.24
N ASP A 479 -7.89 -15.30 7.18
CA ASP A 479 -6.83 -14.67 6.39
C ASP A 479 -5.82 -15.70 5.85
N TYR A 480 -6.33 -16.87 5.44
CA TYR A 480 -5.50 -17.99 5.01
C TYR A 480 -4.80 -17.69 3.67
N HIS A 481 -3.47 -17.79 3.70
CA HIS A 481 -2.58 -17.63 2.56
C HIS A 481 -1.68 -18.87 2.43
N GLY A 482 -2.22 -19.93 1.82
CA GLY A 482 -1.48 -21.19 1.62
C GLY A 482 -1.97 -21.96 0.39
N ARG A 483 -1.58 -23.23 0.30
CA ARG A 483 -1.81 -24.05 -0.91
C ARG A 483 -3.21 -24.67 -1.00
N PHE A 484 -3.94 -24.75 0.10
CA PHE A 484 -5.27 -25.37 0.13
C PHE A 484 -6.32 -24.42 -0.46
N ARG A 485 -7.24 -24.98 -1.24
CA ARG A 485 -8.32 -24.23 -1.90
C ARG A 485 -9.34 -23.73 -0.86
N LYS A 486 -9.72 -22.45 -0.95
CA LYS A 486 -10.80 -21.83 -0.15
C LYS A 486 -12.16 -22.03 -0.80
N ALA A 487 -13.26 -21.86 -0.06
CA ALA A 487 -14.61 -21.96 -0.66
C ALA A 487 -14.79 -20.91 -1.77
N ASP A 488 -14.50 -19.65 -1.46
CA ASP A 488 -14.70 -18.49 -2.36
C ASP A 488 -13.71 -18.38 -3.53
N THR A 489 -12.93 -19.43 -3.85
CA THR A 489 -11.93 -19.42 -4.95
C THR A 489 -12.41 -20.06 -6.25
N LEU A 490 -13.73 -20.16 -6.45
CA LEU A 490 -14.28 -20.29 -7.81
C LEU A 490 -14.34 -18.89 -8.42
N TYR A 491 -13.23 -18.43 -9.01
CA TYR A 491 -13.09 -17.56 -10.20
C TYR A 491 -11.64 -17.08 -10.33
#